data_AF-A0A8H7D990-F1
#
_entry.id   AF-A0A8H7D990-F1
#
_cell.length_a   1.000
_cell.length_b   1.000
_cell.length_c   1.000
_cell.angle_alpha   90.00
_cell.angle_beta   90.00
_cell.angle_gamma   90.00
#
_symmetry.space_group_name_H-M   'P 1'
#
loop_
_entity.id
_entity.type
_entity.pdbx_description
1 polymer ?
#
loop_
_entity_poly.entity_id
_entity_poly.type
_entity_poly.pdbx_seq_one_letter_code
_entity_poly.pdbx_strand_id
1 'polypeptide(L)'
;MSAVLLEQKERIRKNSKADVERFIEESESKISSFERKQSQINVVELRDSRRIGPRVATLRHLLSPIYTLSAESLSEIFELSIGNQKHIKDVLRISQVCSDWRQFAQSTPQLWTRPMEMDLRKCRSNDVEGYIAWILRAAPLTMPVSLLPDASITRHTLDGILKTAPRWRSLQLLDNLKELDLAGDFNEDEPTAFPSFSAVPRLRKLYMIIYSTPLPIILSCTQLTNLTFGTHFPNIAFNILA
;
A
#
# COMPACT_ATOMS: atom_id res chain seq x y z
N MET A 1 -33.98 89.24 32.80
CA MET A 1 -34.60 87.94 32.43
C MET A 1 -33.76 87.11 31.45
N SER A 2 -33.07 87.70 30.46
CA SER A 2 -32.29 86.95 29.45
C SER A 2 -31.11 86.13 30.00
N ALA A 3 -30.34 86.67 30.95
CA ALA A 3 -29.15 85.99 31.50
C ALA A 3 -29.47 84.70 32.28
N VAL A 4 -30.56 84.68 33.05
CA VAL A 4 -30.99 83.53 33.86
C VAL A 4 -31.41 82.34 32.98
N LEU A 5 -32.10 82.62 31.87
CA LEU A 5 -32.51 81.60 30.89
C LEU A 5 -31.31 80.97 30.17
N LEU A 6 -30.28 81.78 29.89
CA LEU A 6 -29.05 81.30 29.26
C LEU A 6 -28.28 80.36 30.21
N GLU A 7 -28.17 80.73 31.48
CA GLU A 7 -27.50 79.94 32.51
C GLU A 7 -28.22 78.61 32.79
N GLN A 8 -29.56 78.62 32.80
CA GLN A 8 -30.36 77.40 32.89
C GLN A 8 -30.18 76.48 31.68
N LYS A 9 -30.18 77.02 30.46
CA LYS A 9 -29.91 76.23 29.23
C LYS A 9 -28.52 75.61 29.27
N GLU A 10 -27.50 76.35 29.70
CA GLU A 10 -26.15 75.80 29.85
C GLU A 10 -26.07 74.69 30.89
N ARG A 11 -26.74 74.84 32.04
CA ARG A 11 -26.82 73.78 33.05
C ARG A 11 -27.49 72.52 32.51
N ILE A 12 -28.63 72.66 31.82
CA ILE A 12 -29.34 71.52 31.23
C ILE A 12 -28.48 70.83 30.18
N ARG A 13 -27.78 71.59 29.32
CA ARG A 13 -26.88 71.06 28.31
C ARG A 13 -25.68 70.33 28.94
N LYS A 14 -25.08 70.90 29.99
CA LYS A 14 -23.96 70.27 30.72
C LYS A 14 -24.39 68.98 31.41
N ASN A 15 -25.55 68.98 32.07
CA ASN A 15 -26.09 67.78 32.71
C ASN A 15 -26.43 66.69 31.68
N SER A 16 -27.13 67.05 30.60
CA SER A 16 -27.44 66.11 29.51
C SER A 16 -26.19 65.53 28.85
N LYS A 17 -25.13 66.33 28.69
CA LYS A 17 -23.85 65.86 28.17
C LYS A 17 -23.21 64.84 29.12
N ALA A 18 -23.16 65.13 30.42
CA ALA A 18 -22.59 64.25 31.42
C ALA A 18 -23.36 62.92 31.53
N ASP A 19 -24.68 62.94 31.40
CA ASP A 19 -25.51 61.73 31.42
C ASP A 19 -25.25 60.84 30.18
N VAL A 20 -25.09 61.46 29.01
CA VAL A 20 -24.72 60.74 27.77
C VAL A 20 -23.32 60.14 27.88
N GLU A 21 -22.35 60.90 28.40
CA GLU A 21 -20.98 60.40 28.61
C GLU A 21 -20.97 59.20 29.58
N ARG A 22 -21.70 59.28 30.69
CA ARG A 22 -21.83 58.15 31.64
C ARG A 22 -22.47 56.92 30.99
N PHE A 23 -23.49 57.11 30.17
CA PHE A 23 -24.15 56.02 29.46
C PHE A 23 -23.22 55.35 28.43
N ILE A 24 -22.40 56.13 27.73
CA ILE A 24 -21.38 55.61 26.81
C ILE A 24 -20.35 54.79 27.57
N GLU A 25 -19.77 55.32 28.66
CA GLU A 25 -18.80 54.59 29.48
C GLU A 25 -19.37 53.28 30.04
N GLU A 26 -20.61 53.30 30.53
CA GLU A 26 -21.29 52.09 31.01
C GLU A 26 -21.49 51.07 29.88
N SER A 27 -21.85 51.54 28.69
CA SER A 27 -22.06 50.68 27.51
C SER A 27 -20.76 50.08 26.99
N GLU A 28 -19.69 50.87 26.91
CA GLU A 28 -18.35 50.40 26.52
C GLU A 28 -17.79 49.37 27.52
N SER A 29 -18.02 49.60 28.82
CA SER A 29 -17.68 48.64 29.86
C SER A 29 -18.44 47.31 29.71
N LYS A 30 -19.75 47.38 29.39
CA LYS A 30 -20.56 46.20 29.10
C LYS A 30 -20.07 45.45 27.86
N ILE A 31 -19.79 46.15 26.75
CA ILE A 31 -19.25 45.57 25.52
C ILE A 31 -17.94 44.85 25.82
N SER A 32 -17.00 45.53 26.47
CA SER A 32 -15.72 44.93 26.88
C SER A 32 -15.89 43.68 27.74
N SER A 33 -16.91 43.66 28.61
CA SER A 33 -17.22 42.48 29.43
C SER A 33 -17.76 41.30 28.61
N PHE A 34 -18.58 41.57 27.58
CA PHE A 34 -19.12 40.55 26.68
C PHE A 34 -18.04 39.96 25.77
N GLU A 35 -17.17 40.79 25.20
CA GLU A 35 -16.05 40.34 24.36
C GLU A 35 -15.10 39.43 25.13
N ARG A 36 -14.85 39.74 26.41
CA ARG A 36 -14.05 38.85 27.30
C ARG A 36 -14.75 37.51 27.52
N LYS A 37 -16.05 37.49 27.77
CA LYS A 37 -16.83 36.23 27.94
C LYS A 37 -16.84 35.40 26.66
N GLN A 38 -17.04 36.03 25.51
CA GLN A 38 -17.02 35.35 24.21
C GLN A 38 -15.64 34.74 23.94
N SER A 39 -14.58 35.49 24.24
CA SER A 39 -13.20 34.99 24.14
C SER A 39 -12.96 33.77 25.05
N GLN A 40 -13.50 33.77 26.27
CA GLN A 40 -13.42 32.61 27.18
C GLN A 40 -14.18 31.38 26.64
N ILE A 41 -15.39 31.58 26.11
CA ILE A 41 -16.19 30.49 25.51
C ILE A 41 -15.42 29.85 24.35
N ASN A 42 -14.89 30.67 23.44
CA ASN A 42 -14.13 30.19 22.28
C ASN A 42 -12.91 29.36 22.70
N VAL A 43 -12.21 29.75 23.78
CA VAL A 43 -11.07 28.98 24.31
C VAL A 43 -11.52 27.62 24.85
N VAL A 44 -12.65 27.56 25.55
CA VAL A 44 -13.21 26.30 26.06
C VAL A 44 -13.64 25.39 24.91
N GLU A 45 -14.38 25.91 23.91
CA GLU A 45 -14.82 25.14 22.74
C GLU A 45 -13.65 24.59 21.92
N LEU A 46 -12.58 25.37 21.73
CA LEU A 46 -11.37 24.91 21.05
C LEU A 46 -10.68 23.80 21.84
N ARG A 47 -10.63 23.93 23.18
CA ARG A 47 -10.03 22.91 24.05
C ARG A 47 -10.84 21.62 24.03
N ASP A 48 -12.16 21.72 24.08
CA ASP A 48 -13.06 20.58 24.07
C ASP A 48 -13.09 19.91 22.70
N SER A 49 -13.09 20.67 21.60
CA SER A 49 -12.96 20.12 20.25
C SER A 49 -11.66 19.32 20.06
N ARG A 50 -10.54 19.82 20.61
CA ARG A 50 -9.26 19.09 20.60
C ARG A 50 -9.28 17.79 21.42
N ARG A 51 -10.12 17.71 22.46
CA ARG A 51 -10.24 16.53 23.33
C ARG A 51 -11.27 15.53 22.84
N ILE A 52 -12.41 16.02 22.37
CA ILE A 52 -13.57 15.22 21.95
C ILE A 52 -13.35 14.69 20.53
N GLY A 53 -12.73 15.46 19.63
CA GLY A 53 -12.48 15.08 18.25
C GLY A 53 -11.81 13.71 18.10
N PRO A 54 -10.63 13.48 18.71
CA PRO A 54 -9.97 12.18 18.68
C PRO A 54 -10.84 11.04 19.24
N ARG A 55 -11.55 11.28 20.35
CA ARG A 55 -12.43 10.26 20.97
C ARG A 55 -13.60 9.90 20.07
N VAL A 56 -14.24 10.90 19.45
CA VAL A 56 -15.32 10.68 18.48
C VAL A 56 -14.81 9.95 17.25
N ALA A 57 -13.61 10.27 16.75
CA ALA A 57 -12.99 9.54 15.66
C ALA A 57 -12.74 8.07 16.01
N THR A 58 -12.21 7.79 17.21
CA THR A 58 -12.04 6.42 17.71
C THR A 58 -13.38 5.68 17.85
N LEU A 59 -14.41 6.33 18.42
CA LEU A 59 -15.73 5.70 18.55
C LEU A 59 -16.39 5.43 17.19
N ARG A 60 -16.32 6.38 16.25
CA ARG A 60 -16.80 6.17 14.87
C ARG A 60 -16.06 5.04 14.17
N HIS A 61 -14.76 4.93 14.43
CA HIS A 61 -13.96 3.83 13.92
C HIS A 61 -14.49 2.50 14.47
N LEU A 62 -14.69 2.37 15.78
CA LEU A 62 -15.26 1.15 16.40
C LEU A 62 -16.69 0.83 15.93
N LEU A 63 -17.46 1.83 15.54
CA LEU A 63 -18.81 1.65 14.97
C LEU A 63 -18.80 1.35 13.47
N SER A 64 -17.62 1.35 12.82
CA SER A 64 -17.54 0.98 11.42
C SER A 64 -17.97 -0.48 11.25
N PRO A 65 -18.80 -0.80 10.23
CA PRO A 65 -19.28 -2.16 9.99
C PRO A 65 -18.18 -3.22 9.96
N ILE A 66 -16.96 -2.83 9.57
CA ILE A 66 -15.80 -3.72 9.55
C ILE A 66 -15.49 -4.37 10.91
N TYR A 67 -15.71 -3.65 12.02
CA TYR A 67 -15.44 -4.16 13.37
C TYR A 67 -16.55 -5.08 13.88
N THR A 68 -17.70 -5.08 13.20
CA THR A 68 -18.82 -5.97 13.53
C THR A 68 -18.75 -7.29 12.78
N LEU A 69 -17.90 -7.39 11.75
CA LEU A 69 -17.72 -8.61 10.98
C LEU A 69 -16.80 -9.58 11.71
N SER A 70 -17.15 -10.87 11.66
CA SER A 70 -16.23 -11.91 12.09
C SER A 70 -15.01 -11.95 11.15
N ALA A 71 -13.91 -12.51 11.65
CA ALA A 71 -12.74 -12.80 10.82
C ALA A 71 -13.14 -13.59 9.55
N GLU A 72 -13.96 -14.62 9.71
CA GLU A 72 -14.40 -15.47 8.60
C GLU A 72 -15.11 -14.69 7.50
N SER A 73 -16.08 -13.84 7.87
CA SER A 73 -16.79 -13.00 6.89
C SER A 73 -15.85 -12.01 6.21
N LEU A 74 -14.87 -11.46 6.93
CA LEU A 74 -13.90 -10.53 6.35
C LEU A 74 -12.95 -11.25 5.37
N SER A 75 -12.51 -12.47 5.69
CA SER A 75 -11.73 -13.30 4.77
C SER A 75 -12.51 -13.61 3.51
N GLU A 76 -13.79 -13.98 3.63
CA GLU A 76 -14.66 -14.26 2.50
C GLU A 76 -14.85 -13.02 1.62
N ILE A 77 -15.10 -11.85 2.21
CA ILE A 77 -15.19 -10.58 1.47
C ILE A 77 -13.90 -10.31 0.72
N PHE A 78 -12.73 -10.48 1.34
CA PHE A 78 -11.44 -10.26 0.67
C PHE A 78 -11.24 -11.23 -0.49
N GLU A 79 -11.56 -12.52 -0.29
CA GLU A 79 -11.48 -13.51 -1.35
C GLU A 79 -12.41 -13.20 -2.53
N LEU A 80 -13.66 -12.82 -2.26
CA LEU A 80 -14.63 -12.43 -3.29
C LEU A 80 -14.23 -11.14 -4.01
N SER A 81 -13.68 -10.16 -3.29
CA SER A 81 -13.28 -8.86 -3.85
C SER A 81 -12.11 -8.97 -4.82
N ILE A 82 -11.20 -9.92 -4.58
CA ILE A 82 -10.07 -10.20 -5.48
C ILE A 82 -10.51 -11.10 -6.65
N GLY A 83 -11.56 -11.90 -6.46
CA GLY A 83 -12.08 -12.81 -7.46
C GLY A 83 -11.19 -14.04 -7.70
N ASN A 84 -11.47 -14.75 -8.81
CA ASN A 84 -10.77 -15.99 -9.16
C ASN A 84 -9.35 -15.75 -9.69
N GLN A 85 -9.15 -14.63 -10.39
CA GLN A 85 -7.85 -14.21 -10.93
C GLN A 85 -7.18 -13.30 -9.91
N LYS A 86 -6.56 -13.89 -8.90
CA LYS A 86 -5.94 -13.11 -7.82
C LYS A 86 -4.72 -12.38 -8.38
N HIS A 87 -4.79 -11.07 -8.54
CA HIS A 87 -3.60 -10.24 -8.78
C HIS A 87 -3.06 -9.71 -7.45
N ILE A 88 -1.73 -9.72 -7.30
CA ILE A 88 -1.08 -9.20 -6.09
C ILE A 88 -1.51 -7.77 -5.77
N LYS A 89 -1.75 -6.98 -6.82
CA LYS A 89 -2.11 -5.57 -6.71
C LYS A 89 -3.43 -5.41 -5.96
N ASP A 90 -4.35 -6.37 -6.07
CA ASP A 90 -5.64 -6.31 -5.39
C ASP A 90 -5.49 -6.66 -3.91
N VAL A 91 -4.68 -7.67 -3.56
CA VAL A 91 -4.32 -7.96 -2.16
C VAL A 91 -3.61 -6.77 -1.51
N LEU A 92 -2.69 -6.12 -2.24
CA LEU A 92 -1.98 -4.94 -1.76
C LEU A 92 -2.91 -3.74 -1.61
N ARG A 93 -3.85 -3.51 -2.53
CA ARG A 93 -4.88 -2.45 -2.44
C ARG A 93 -5.75 -2.64 -1.20
N ILE A 94 -6.23 -3.86 -0.93
CA ILE A 94 -6.98 -4.18 0.28
C ILE A 94 -6.12 -3.92 1.53
N SER A 95 -4.84 -4.27 1.49
CA SER A 95 -3.89 -4.04 2.59
C SER A 95 -3.51 -2.56 2.82
N GLN A 96 -3.94 -1.65 1.93
CA GLN A 96 -3.69 -0.21 2.05
C GLN A 96 -4.87 0.56 2.68
N VAL A 97 -6.03 -0.08 2.88
CA VAL A 97 -7.23 0.58 3.41
C VAL A 97 -7.03 1.09 4.85
N CYS A 98 -6.62 0.22 5.77
CA CYS A 98 -6.23 0.60 7.13
C CYS A 98 -5.26 -0.42 7.74
N SER A 99 -4.75 -0.15 8.95
CA SER A 99 -3.87 -1.06 9.69
C SER A 99 -4.49 -2.44 9.91
N ASP A 100 -5.79 -2.47 10.20
CA ASP A 100 -6.47 -3.68 10.61
C ASP A 100 -6.76 -4.57 9.40
N TRP A 101 -7.16 -3.97 8.26
CA TRP A 101 -7.27 -4.68 6.98
C TRP A 101 -5.93 -5.25 6.54
N ARG A 102 -4.84 -4.50 6.76
CA ARG A 102 -3.49 -4.98 6.47
C ARG A 102 -3.13 -6.19 7.32
N GLN A 103 -3.33 -6.09 8.64
CA GLN A 103 -3.06 -7.18 9.57
C GLN A 103 -3.90 -8.41 9.21
N PHE A 104 -5.18 -8.19 8.91
CA PHE A 104 -6.11 -9.24 8.54
C PHE A 104 -5.75 -9.92 7.22
N ALA A 105 -5.42 -9.13 6.20
CA ALA A 105 -4.95 -9.64 4.92
C ALA A 105 -3.69 -10.49 5.14
N GLN A 106 -2.72 -10.00 5.90
CA GLN A 106 -1.48 -10.74 6.22
C GLN A 106 -1.75 -12.04 6.98
N SER A 107 -2.74 -12.08 7.86
CA SER A 107 -3.11 -13.28 8.63
C SER A 107 -4.04 -14.24 7.90
N THR A 108 -4.44 -13.96 6.65
CA THR A 108 -5.34 -14.81 5.85
C THR A 108 -4.54 -15.50 4.74
N PRO A 109 -3.99 -16.71 4.96
CA PRO A 109 -3.07 -17.34 4.02
C PRO A 109 -3.70 -17.61 2.64
N GLN A 110 -5.01 -17.79 2.56
CA GLN A 110 -5.77 -18.03 1.32
C GLN A 110 -5.64 -16.89 0.30
N LEU A 111 -5.31 -15.68 0.75
CA LEU A 111 -5.01 -14.52 -0.10
C LEU A 111 -3.62 -14.61 -0.75
N TRP A 112 -2.74 -15.44 -0.18
CA TRP A 112 -1.34 -15.59 -0.55
C TRP A 112 -0.96 -17.00 -0.98
N THR A 113 -1.90 -17.94 -1.15
CA THR A 113 -1.57 -19.36 -1.46
C THR A 113 -1.92 -19.81 -2.87
N ARG A 114 -2.84 -19.10 -3.55
CA ARG A 114 -3.28 -19.50 -4.89
C ARG A 114 -2.18 -19.18 -5.91
N PRO A 115 -2.09 -19.95 -7.02
CA PRO A 115 -1.18 -19.63 -8.11
C PRO A 115 -1.41 -18.18 -8.53
N MET A 116 -0.43 -17.33 -8.29
CA MET A 116 -0.52 -15.93 -8.66
C MET A 116 0.38 -15.75 -9.87
N GLU A 117 -0.23 -15.29 -10.97
CA GLU A 117 0.51 -14.95 -12.16
C GLU A 117 1.24 -13.63 -11.93
N MET A 118 2.56 -13.71 -11.94
CA MET A 118 3.43 -12.55 -11.92
C MET A 118 3.72 -12.17 -13.37
N ASP A 119 2.95 -11.23 -13.88
CA ASP A 119 3.18 -10.64 -15.19
C ASP A 119 4.34 -9.63 -15.09
N LEU A 120 5.56 -10.12 -15.28
CA LEU A 120 6.76 -9.29 -15.14
C LEU A 120 6.86 -8.22 -16.23
N ARG A 121 6.19 -8.40 -17.38
CA ARG A 121 6.00 -7.37 -18.42
C ARG A 121 5.31 -6.11 -17.91
N LYS A 122 4.52 -6.24 -16.84
CA LYS A 122 3.80 -5.12 -16.19
C LYS A 122 4.45 -4.66 -14.89
N CYS A 123 5.58 -5.27 -14.52
CA CYS A 123 6.28 -5.00 -13.27
C CYS A 123 7.19 -3.79 -13.45
N ARG A 124 6.87 -2.67 -12.79
CA ARG A 124 7.81 -1.55 -12.68
C ARG A 124 8.92 -1.90 -11.70
N SER A 125 10.07 -1.23 -11.77
CA SER A 125 11.16 -1.40 -10.80
C SER A 125 10.69 -1.30 -9.34
N ASN A 126 9.77 -0.38 -9.07
CA ASN A 126 9.21 -0.16 -7.73
C ASN A 126 8.20 -1.24 -7.31
N ASP A 127 7.66 -2.03 -8.25
CA ASP A 127 6.73 -3.12 -7.93
C ASP A 127 7.49 -4.35 -7.40
N VAL A 128 8.78 -4.49 -7.71
CA VAL A 128 9.62 -5.64 -7.36
C VAL A 128 9.71 -5.84 -5.86
N GLU A 129 9.90 -4.77 -5.09
CA GLU A 129 9.90 -4.86 -3.62
C GLU A 129 8.56 -5.34 -3.08
N GLY A 130 7.46 -4.93 -3.71
CA GLY A 130 6.11 -5.39 -3.40
C GLY A 130 5.96 -6.90 -3.63
N TYR A 131 6.47 -7.40 -4.77
CA TYR A 131 6.49 -8.82 -5.09
C TYR A 131 7.39 -9.62 -4.13
N ILE A 132 8.61 -9.16 -3.85
CA ILE A 132 9.52 -9.81 -2.90
C ILE A 132 8.86 -9.88 -1.52
N ALA A 133 8.34 -8.76 -1.02
CA ALA A 133 7.67 -8.70 0.27
C ALA A 133 6.44 -9.63 0.32
N TRP A 134 5.72 -9.78 -0.80
CA TRP A 134 4.63 -10.74 -0.92
C TRP A 134 5.09 -12.19 -0.88
N ILE A 135 6.10 -12.58 -1.67
CA ILE A 135 6.64 -13.95 -1.65
C ILE A 135 7.14 -14.26 -0.23
N LEU A 136 7.76 -13.29 0.43
CA LEU A 136 8.22 -13.43 1.80
C LEU A 136 7.07 -13.58 2.83
N ARG A 137 5.92 -12.94 2.60
CA ARG A 137 4.74 -13.03 3.48
C ARG A 137 3.88 -14.27 3.27
N ALA A 138 3.88 -14.86 2.08
CA ALA A 138 3.16 -16.11 1.80
C ALA A 138 3.67 -17.34 2.59
N ALA A 139 4.54 -17.16 3.60
CA ALA A 139 5.10 -18.24 4.41
C ALA A 139 4.00 -18.90 5.26
N PRO A 140 4.05 -20.23 5.52
CA PRO A 140 5.03 -21.22 5.03
C PRO A 140 4.63 -21.86 3.69
N LEU A 141 3.69 -21.26 2.97
CA LEU A 141 2.97 -21.95 1.91
C LEU A 141 3.77 -21.94 0.62
N THR A 142 4.01 -23.13 0.15
CA THR A 142 4.72 -23.39 -1.10
C THR A 142 3.87 -22.94 -2.27
N MET A 143 4.25 -21.84 -2.92
CA MET A 143 3.48 -21.28 -4.02
C MET A 143 3.93 -21.78 -5.39
N PRO A 144 2.98 -22.02 -6.31
CA PRO A 144 3.23 -21.94 -7.73
C PRO A 144 3.42 -20.48 -8.12
N VAL A 145 4.64 -20.15 -8.54
CA VAL A 145 4.98 -18.84 -9.11
C VAL A 145 4.96 -18.99 -10.61
N SER A 146 4.10 -18.23 -11.30
CA SER A 146 4.13 -18.13 -12.77
C SER A 146 4.79 -16.82 -13.16
N LEU A 147 5.99 -16.88 -13.75
CA LEU A 147 6.67 -15.70 -14.28
C LEU A 147 6.39 -15.63 -15.78
N LEU A 148 5.89 -14.49 -16.23
CA LEU A 148 5.82 -14.12 -17.65
C LEU A 148 6.95 -13.10 -17.92
N PRO A 149 8.16 -13.58 -18.23
CA PRO A 149 9.28 -12.70 -18.46
C PRO A 149 9.07 -11.80 -19.69
N ASP A 150 9.55 -10.56 -19.61
CA ASP A 150 9.64 -9.57 -20.68
C ASP A 150 11.09 -9.32 -21.04
N ALA A 151 11.32 -8.86 -22.26
CA ALA A 151 12.59 -8.30 -22.71
C ALA A 151 13.08 -7.17 -21.79
N SER A 152 12.14 -6.40 -21.23
CA SER A 152 12.42 -5.24 -20.39
C SER A 152 12.81 -5.57 -18.94
N ILE A 153 12.79 -6.84 -18.53
CA ILE A 153 13.11 -7.21 -17.14
C ILE A 153 14.59 -7.00 -16.89
N THR A 154 14.88 -6.09 -15.97
CA THR A 154 16.25 -5.89 -15.51
C THR A 154 16.73 -7.12 -14.74
N ARG A 155 18.01 -7.49 -14.92
CA ARG A 155 18.69 -8.53 -14.13
C ARG A 155 18.47 -8.33 -12.63
N HIS A 156 18.49 -7.08 -12.18
CA HIS A 156 18.22 -6.71 -10.79
C HIS A 156 16.84 -7.16 -10.28
N THR A 157 15.80 -7.02 -11.11
CA THR A 157 14.44 -7.47 -10.79
C THR A 157 14.40 -8.98 -10.62
N LEU A 158 14.98 -9.69 -11.58
CA LEU A 158 15.05 -11.14 -11.58
C LEU A 158 15.85 -11.66 -10.39
N ASP A 159 17.00 -11.06 -10.08
CA ASP A 159 17.82 -11.40 -8.92
C ASP A 159 17.06 -11.17 -7.60
N GLY A 160 16.34 -10.05 -7.48
CA GLY A 160 15.51 -9.75 -6.32
C GLY A 160 14.44 -10.82 -6.09
N ILE A 161 13.76 -11.23 -7.15
CA ILE A 161 12.76 -12.30 -7.11
C ILE A 161 13.42 -13.65 -6.78
N LEU A 162 14.55 -13.97 -7.41
CA LEU A 162 15.30 -15.21 -7.20
C LEU A 162 15.87 -15.34 -5.77
N LYS A 163 16.12 -14.25 -5.05
CA LYS A 163 16.46 -14.31 -3.61
C LYS A 163 15.35 -14.98 -2.79
N THR A 164 14.12 -15.01 -3.28
CA THR A 164 13.00 -15.69 -2.62
C THR A 164 12.84 -17.15 -3.06
N ALA A 165 13.63 -17.59 -4.03
CA ALA A 165 13.54 -18.92 -4.64
C ALA A 165 13.71 -20.11 -3.68
N PRO A 166 14.50 -20.04 -2.58
CA PRO A 166 14.52 -21.11 -1.58
C PRO A 166 13.15 -21.50 -1.01
N ARG A 167 12.13 -20.67 -1.23
CA ARG A 167 10.76 -20.87 -0.75
C ARG A 167 9.81 -21.40 -1.84
N TRP A 168 10.24 -21.45 -3.09
CA TRP A 168 9.40 -21.89 -4.20
C TRP A 168 9.31 -23.41 -4.22
N ARG A 169 8.12 -23.94 -4.53
CA ARG A 169 7.91 -25.40 -4.75
C ARG A 169 7.55 -25.71 -6.17
N SER A 170 6.85 -24.79 -6.82
CA SER A 170 6.52 -24.88 -8.24
C SER A 170 6.87 -23.56 -8.89
N LEU A 171 7.61 -23.61 -9.99
CA LEU A 171 7.90 -22.47 -10.84
C LEU A 171 7.32 -22.78 -12.23
N GLN A 172 6.51 -21.88 -12.74
CA GLN A 172 6.06 -21.88 -14.12
C GLN A 172 6.71 -20.69 -14.82
N LEU A 173 7.45 -20.94 -15.88
CA LEU A 173 7.99 -19.90 -16.74
C LEU A 173 7.22 -19.96 -18.05
N LEU A 174 6.47 -18.90 -18.33
CA LEU A 174 5.58 -18.79 -19.48
C LEU A 174 6.05 -17.59 -20.32
N ASP A 175 7.06 -17.72 -21.19
CA ASP A 175 7.21 -16.79 -22.34
C ASP A 175 8.39 -17.15 -23.28
N ASN A 176 8.42 -16.45 -24.42
CA ASN A 176 9.54 -16.34 -25.36
C ASN A 176 10.72 -15.60 -24.69
N LEU A 177 11.62 -16.34 -24.02
CA LEU A 177 12.89 -15.81 -23.51
C LEU A 177 13.86 -15.29 -24.60
N LYS A 178 13.44 -15.27 -25.88
CA LYS A 178 14.22 -14.81 -27.03
C LYS A 178 14.72 -13.37 -26.90
N GLU A 179 13.97 -12.51 -26.22
CA GLU A 179 14.24 -11.08 -26.16
C GLU A 179 14.68 -10.58 -24.80
N LEU A 180 14.98 -11.46 -23.83
CA LEU A 180 15.66 -11.06 -22.60
C LEU A 180 17.11 -10.71 -22.96
N ASP A 181 17.25 -9.56 -23.61
CA ASP A 181 18.48 -8.93 -23.97
C ASP A 181 19.08 -8.41 -22.67
N LEU A 182 19.68 -9.33 -21.92
CA LEU A 182 20.52 -9.00 -20.79
C LEU A 182 21.78 -8.24 -21.24
N ALA A 183 21.91 -7.84 -22.51
CA ALA A 183 22.96 -7.01 -23.06
C ALA A 183 22.85 -5.52 -22.67
N GLY A 184 22.52 -5.22 -21.42
CA GLY A 184 22.75 -3.89 -20.88
C GLY A 184 24.24 -3.63 -20.71
N ASP A 185 24.91 -3.01 -21.69
CA ASP A 185 26.31 -2.56 -21.62
C ASP A 185 27.31 -3.58 -21.04
N PHE A 186 27.17 -4.85 -21.43
CA PHE A 186 28.13 -5.88 -21.05
C PHE A 186 29.25 -5.97 -22.10
N ASN A 187 30.49 -5.99 -21.62
CA ASN A 187 31.65 -6.39 -22.42
C ASN A 187 31.31 -7.69 -23.17
N GLU A 188 31.54 -7.73 -24.48
CA GLU A 188 31.28 -8.88 -25.36
C GLU A 188 32.00 -10.18 -24.93
N ASP A 189 32.88 -10.11 -23.93
CA ASP A 189 33.73 -11.21 -23.46
C ASP A 189 33.11 -12.09 -22.36
N GLU A 190 31.97 -11.73 -21.75
CA GLU A 190 31.26 -12.61 -20.81
C GLU A 190 29.93 -13.10 -21.40
N PRO A 191 29.77 -14.41 -21.71
CA PRO A 191 28.51 -14.93 -22.19
C PRO A 191 27.43 -14.67 -21.14
N THR A 192 26.31 -14.10 -21.59
CA THR A 192 25.10 -13.80 -20.82
C THR A 192 24.51 -15.07 -20.24
N ALA A 193 25.11 -15.57 -19.16
CA ALA A 193 24.62 -16.73 -18.46
C ALA A 193 23.26 -16.38 -17.85
N PHE A 194 22.24 -17.12 -18.26
CA PHE A 194 20.96 -17.15 -17.56
C PHE A 194 21.25 -17.35 -16.06
N PRO A 195 20.56 -16.66 -15.13
CA PRO A 195 20.84 -16.81 -13.71
C PRO A 195 20.79 -18.28 -13.34
N SER A 196 21.88 -18.76 -12.75
CA SER A 196 21.98 -20.15 -12.30
C SER A 196 20.90 -20.42 -11.27
N PHE A 197 20.00 -21.37 -11.54
CA PHE A 197 18.98 -21.81 -10.58
C PHE A 197 19.55 -22.69 -9.46
N SER A 198 20.87 -22.69 -9.25
CA SER A 198 21.52 -23.36 -8.12
C SER A 198 21.01 -22.90 -6.75
N ALA A 199 20.36 -21.73 -6.67
CA ALA A 199 19.79 -21.17 -5.45
C ALA A 199 18.39 -21.68 -5.07
N VAL A 200 17.83 -22.71 -5.73
CA VAL A 200 16.44 -23.16 -5.51
C VAL A 200 16.35 -24.59 -4.95
N PRO A 201 16.85 -24.86 -3.72
CA PRO A 201 16.98 -26.21 -3.17
C PRO A 201 15.65 -26.93 -2.91
N ARG A 202 14.51 -26.20 -2.89
CA ARG A 202 13.18 -26.75 -2.57
C ARG A 202 12.25 -26.88 -3.77
N LEU A 203 12.71 -26.55 -4.98
CA LEU A 203 11.88 -26.62 -6.17
C LEU A 203 11.55 -28.08 -6.46
N ARG A 204 10.27 -28.43 -6.45
CA ARG A 204 9.81 -29.80 -6.74
C ARG A 204 9.21 -29.92 -8.12
N LYS A 205 8.65 -28.84 -8.64
CA LYS A 205 8.01 -28.79 -9.94
C LYS A 205 8.55 -27.61 -10.74
N LEU A 206 8.99 -27.87 -11.96
CA LEU A 206 9.36 -26.83 -12.91
C LEU A 206 8.59 -27.08 -14.20
N TYR A 207 7.77 -26.09 -14.55
CA TYR A 207 7.07 -26.05 -15.83
C TYR A 207 7.69 -24.93 -16.64
N MET A 208 8.23 -25.25 -17.80
CA MET A 208 8.89 -24.27 -18.64
C MET A 208 8.36 -24.44 -20.06
N ILE A 209 7.74 -23.40 -20.60
CA ILE A 209 7.33 -23.36 -22.00
C ILE A 209 8.32 -22.47 -22.72
N ILE A 210 9.19 -23.08 -23.52
CA ILE A 210 10.26 -22.39 -24.24
C ILE A 210 9.89 -22.32 -25.72
N TYR A 211 9.65 -21.11 -26.19
CA TYR A 211 9.36 -20.83 -27.60
C TYR A 211 10.64 -20.57 -28.41
N SER A 212 11.79 -20.36 -27.76
CA SER A 212 13.16 -20.46 -28.30
C SER A 212 14.17 -19.90 -27.30
N THR A 213 15.29 -20.60 -27.13
CA THR A 213 16.44 -20.13 -26.36
C THR A 213 17.70 -20.44 -27.15
N PRO A 214 18.57 -19.46 -27.43
CA PRO A 214 19.89 -19.74 -28.01
C PRO A 214 20.89 -20.32 -26.98
N LEU A 215 20.56 -20.30 -25.68
CA LEU A 215 21.48 -20.67 -24.61
C LEU A 215 21.00 -21.88 -23.80
N PRO A 216 21.94 -22.72 -23.30
CA PRO A 216 21.63 -23.83 -22.42
C PRO A 216 21.15 -23.33 -21.05
N ILE A 217 20.03 -23.87 -20.57
CA ILE A 217 19.53 -23.62 -19.23
C ILE A 217 20.12 -24.67 -18.31
N ILE A 218 21.01 -24.26 -17.41
CA ILE A 218 21.59 -25.15 -16.39
C ILE A 218 20.71 -25.11 -15.14
N LEU A 219 20.10 -26.25 -14.82
CA LEU A 219 19.30 -26.44 -13.62
C LEU A 219 20.07 -27.35 -12.66
N SER A 220 20.41 -26.84 -11.48
CA SER A 220 20.92 -27.65 -10.38
C SER A 220 19.87 -27.63 -9.27
N CYS A 221 19.02 -28.67 -9.24
CA CYS A 221 17.98 -28.80 -8.23
C CYS A 221 17.82 -30.26 -7.80
N THR A 222 18.34 -30.59 -6.62
CA THR A 222 18.36 -31.96 -6.09
C THR A 222 16.99 -32.49 -5.67
N GLN A 223 15.98 -31.63 -5.51
CA GLN A 223 14.63 -32.00 -5.07
C GLN A 223 13.58 -31.96 -6.20
N LEU A 224 14.00 -31.80 -7.45
CA LEU A 224 13.10 -31.68 -8.59
C LEU A 224 12.42 -33.02 -8.89
N THR A 225 11.12 -33.11 -8.60
CA THR A 225 10.32 -34.33 -8.82
C THR A 225 9.60 -34.35 -10.16
N ASN A 226 9.19 -33.17 -10.65
CA ASN A 226 8.48 -33.02 -11.91
C ASN A 226 9.14 -31.93 -12.74
N LEU A 227 9.55 -32.29 -13.93
CA LEU A 227 10.06 -31.38 -14.93
C LEU A 227 9.20 -31.54 -16.17
N THR A 228 8.54 -30.46 -16.58
CA THR A 228 7.69 -30.47 -17.78
C THR A 228 8.16 -29.35 -18.69
N PHE A 229 8.58 -29.74 -19.88
CA PHE A 229 8.93 -28.82 -20.94
C PHE A 229 7.87 -28.83 -22.02
N GLY A 230 7.38 -27.64 -22.38
CA GLY A 230 6.70 -27.42 -23.64
C GLY A 230 7.71 -26.79 -24.59
N THR A 231 8.17 -27.51 -25.60
CA THR A 231 8.96 -26.92 -26.69
C THR A 231 8.16 -26.98 -27.97
N HIS A 232 8.19 -25.91 -28.76
CA HIS A 232 7.74 -25.96 -30.16
C HIS A 232 8.84 -26.46 -31.10
N PHE A 233 10.03 -26.78 -30.57
CA PHE A 233 11.20 -27.22 -31.34
C PHE A 233 11.77 -28.54 -30.77
N PRO A 234 12.08 -29.54 -31.61
CA PRO A 234 12.46 -30.88 -31.17
C PRO A 234 13.92 -31.06 -30.71
N ASN A 235 14.80 -30.05 -30.83
CA ASN A 235 16.25 -30.23 -30.65
C ASN A 235 16.85 -29.35 -29.53
N ILE A 236 16.51 -29.60 -28.27
CA ILE A 236 17.18 -28.96 -27.11
C ILE A 236 17.81 -30.05 -26.24
N ALA A 237 19.12 -29.97 -26.05
CA ALA A 237 19.86 -30.82 -25.14
C ALA A 237 19.82 -30.23 -23.72
N PHE A 238 19.51 -31.07 -22.73
CA PHE A 238 19.48 -30.69 -21.32
C PHE A 238 20.49 -31.51 -20.53
N ASN A 239 21.38 -30.83 -19.79
CA ASN A 239 22.21 -31.46 -18.79
C ASN A 239 21.53 -31.30 -17.42
N ILE A 240 20.86 -32.36 -16.97
CA ILE A 240 20.39 -32.46 -15.59
C ILE A 240 21.57 -33.01 -14.78
N LEU A 241 22.26 -32.14 -14.06
CA LEU A 241 23.21 -32.55 -13.03
C LEU A 241 22.40 -32.87 -11.78
N ALA A 242 22.06 -34.16 -11.60
CA ALA A 242 21.43 -34.68 -10.40
C ALA A 242 22.44 -34.85 -9.27
#